data_AF-A0AAW1JCX0-F1
#
_entry.id   AF-A0AAW1JCX0-F1
#
_cell.length_a   1.000
_cell.length_b   1.000
_cell.length_c   1.000
_cell.angle_alpha   90.00
_cell.angle_beta   90.00
_cell.angle_gamma   90.00
#
_symmetry.space_group_name_H-M   'P 1'
#
loop_
_entity.id
_entity.type
_entity.pdbx_description
1 polymer ?
#
loop_
_entity_poly.entity_id
_entity_poly.type
_entity_poly.pdbx_seq_one_letter_code
_entity_poly.pdbx_strand_id
1 'polypeptide(L)' 'MNAQIGESSACATALMCGVKANFETVGLDTRGTLENCYSSFASRVSSLIDWAQESGTATTVTVASSSNI' A
#
# COMPACT_ATOMS: atom_id res chain seq x y z
N MET A 1 -1.47 -13.75 8.95
CA MET A 1 -2.79 -14.37 8.70
C MET A 1 -3.20 -14.03 7.27
N ASN A 2 -3.67 -15.01 6.50
CA ASN A 2 -4.12 -14.79 5.13
C ASN A 2 -5.62 -14.52 5.15
N ALA A 3 -6.01 -13.24 5.07
CA ALA A 3 -7.41 -12.90 4.85
C ALA A 3 -7.80 -13.31 3.41
N GLN A 4 -8.93 -14.02 3.27
CA GLN A 4 -9.49 -14.39 1.97
C GLN A 4 -10.28 -13.23 1.33
N ILE A 5 -10.71 -12.27 2.17
CA ILE A 5 -11.34 -11.02 1.74
C ILE A 5 -10.25 -9.95 1.75
N GLY A 6 -10.05 -9.30 0.59
CA GLY A 6 -9.12 -8.20 0.46
C GLY A 6 -9.63 -6.97 1.20
N GLU A 7 -8.92 -6.55 2.24
CA GLU A 7 -9.14 -5.28 2.91
C GLU A 7 -8.48 -4.15 2.09
N SER A 8 -8.95 -2.91 2.26
CA SER A 8 -8.59 -1.79 1.37
C SER A 8 -7.08 -1.53 1.32
N SER A 9 -6.36 -1.70 2.44
CA SER A 9 -4.92 -1.46 2.54
C SER A 9 -4.09 -2.50 1.79
N ALA A 10 -4.44 -3.78 1.94
CA ALA A 10 -3.74 -4.87 1.26
C ALA A 10 -4.02 -4.86 -0.25
N CYS A 11 -5.25 -4.54 -0.65
CA CYS A 11 -5.62 -4.33 -2.06
C CYS A 11 -4.90 -3.13 -2.68
N ALA A 12 -4.81 -2.01 -1.97
CA ALA A 12 -4.08 -0.83 -2.45
C ALA A 12 -2.60 -1.15 -2.72
N THR A 13 -1.96 -1.93 -1.83
CA THR A 13 -0.56 -2.34 -2.03
C THR A 13 -0.40 -3.29 -3.22
N ALA A 14 -1.33 -4.24 -3.40
CA ALA A 14 -1.30 -5.14 -4.54
C ALA A 14 -1.49 -4.39 -5.88
N LEU A 15 -2.42 -3.45 -5.94
CA LEU A 15 -2.72 -2.68 -7.15
C LEU A 15 -1.64 -1.65 -7.48
N MET A 16 -1.11 -0.96 -6.47
CA MET A 16 -0.19 0.15 -6.69
C MET A 16 1.28 -0.27 -6.62
N CYS A 17 1.63 -1.33 -5.90
CA CYS A 17 3.02 -1.78 -5.71
C CYS A 17 3.29 -3.17 -6.33
N GLY A 18 2.27 -3.87 -6.83
CA GLY A 18 2.42 -5.17 -7.49
C GLY A 18 2.77 -6.34 -6.56
N VAL A 19 2.73 -6.14 -5.25
CA VAL A 19 3.07 -7.16 -4.24
C VAL A 19 1.95 -7.32 -3.23
N LYS A 20 1.79 -8.55 -2.72
CA LYS A 20 0.80 -8.83 -1.68
C LYS A 20 1.32 -8.36 -0.32
N ALA A 21 0.51 -7.54 0.36
CA ALA A 21 0.78 -7.12 1.73
C ALA A 21 0.13 -8.06 2.76
N ASN A 22 0.54 -7.91 4.02
CA ASN A 22 -0.16 -8.49 5.16
C ASN A 22 -1.44 -7.68 5.46
N PHE A 23 -2.36 -8.30 6.19
CA PHE A 23 -3.60 -7.64 6.64
C PHE A 23 -3.28 -6.38 7.46
N GLU A 24 -4.06 -5.31 7.26
CA GLU A 24 -3.88 -3.99 7.92
C GLU A 24 -2.50 -3.34 7.70
N THR A 25 -1.79 -3.73 6.63
CA THR A 25 -0.52 -3.09 6.23
C THR A 25 -0.63 -2.51 4.82
N VAL A 26 -0.06 -1.33 4.60
CA VAL A 26 -0.07 -0.61 3.32
C VAL A 26 1.35 -0.25 2.90
N GLY A 27 1.69 -0.45 1.62
CA GLY A 27 3.00 -0.11 1.07
C GLY A 27 4.16 -0.95 1.63
N LEU A 28 3.84 -2.09 2.25
CA LEU A 28 4.80 -3.06 2.78
C LEU A 28 4.56 -4.43 2.14
N ASP A 29 5.64 -5.20 1.96
CA ASP A 29 5.52 -6.62 1.63
C ASP A 29 5.15 -7.48 2.86
N THR A 30 5.09 -8.79 2.68
CA THR A 30 4.72 -9.75 3.73
C THR A 30 5.69 -9.82 4.92
N ARG A 31 6.83 -9.13 4.88
CA ARG A 31 7.76 -8.99 6.02
C ARG A 31 7.31 -7.89 6.98
N GLY A 32 6.51 -6.93 6.52
CA GLY A 32 5.89 -5.90 7.35
C GLY A 32 4.82 -6.51 8.25
N THR A 33 4.90 -6.25 9.55
CA THR A 33 3.96 -6.79 10.55
C THR A 33 3.15 -5.67 11.17
N LEU A 34 1.83 -5.93 11.31
CA LEU A 34 0.90 -5.08 12.04
C LEU A 34 1.43 -4.81 13.45
N GLU A 35 1.22 -3.58 13.94
CA GLU A 35 1.68 -3.10 15.26
C GLU A 35 3.21 -3.15 15.49
N ASN A 36 4.02 -3.42 14.46
CA ASN A 36 5.48 -3.42 14.54
C ASN A 36 6.10 -2.37 13.60
N CYS A 37 6.28 -1.14 14.10
CA CYS A 37 6.87 -0.04 13.35
C CYS A 37 8.27 -0.36 12.79
N TYR A 38 9.11 -1.11 13.53
CA TYR A 38 10.46 -1.44 13.09
C TYR A 38 10.48 -2.36 11.87
N SER A 39 9.45 -3.20 11.69
CA SER A 39 9.34 -4.06 10.51
C SER A 39 9.20 -3.24 9.21
N SER A 40 8.70 -2.00 9.28
CA SER A 40 8.49 -1.14 8.11
C SER A 40 9.79 -0.72 7.41
N PHE A 41 10.91 -0.64 8.14
CA PHE A 41 12.18 -0.16 7.56
C PHE A 41 12.72 -1.10 6.47
N ALA A 42 12.54 -2.41 6.64
CA ALA A 42 13.07 -3.42 5.73
C ALA A 42 12.03 -3.95 4.71
N SER A 43 10.76 -3.58 4.84
CA SER A 43 9.64 -4.13 4.07
C SER A 43 8.94 -3.15 3.14
N ARG A 44 9.39 -1.88 3.09
CA ARG A 44 8.87 -0.88 2.15
C ARG A 44 9.03 -1.35 0.70
N VAL A 45 7.98 -1.12 -0.08
CA VAL A 45 7.96 -1.40 -1.51
C VAL A 45 7.61 -0.14 -2.28
N SER A 46 8.27 0.06 -3.42
CA SER A 46 7.97 1.18 -4.30
C SER A 46 6.62 0.98 -4.99
N SER A 47 5.85 2.05 -5.06
CA SER A 47 4.60 2.09 -5.80
C SER A 47 4.81 2.59 -7.23
N LEU A 48 3.83 2.35 -8.09
CA LEU A 48 3.77 2.89 -9.45
C LEU A 48 3.85 4.42 -9.48
N ILE A 49 3.33 5.09 -8.43
CA ILE A 49 3.41 6.55 -8.28
C ILE A 49 4.87 6.97 -8.06
N ASP A 50 5.63 6.22 -7.25
CA ASP A 50 7.04 6.51 -7.03
C ASP A 50 7.83 6.42 -8.34
N TRP A 51 7.60 5.36 -9.13
CA TRP A 51 8.22 5.22 -10.45
C TRP A 51 7.79 6.32 -11.43
N ALA A 52 6.53 6.73 -11.41
CA ALA A 52 6.05 7.82 -12.24
C ALA A 52 6.74 9.15 -11.87
N GLN A 53 6.89 9.44 -10.57
CA GLN A 53 7.58 10.62 -10.08
C GLN A 53 9.08 10.59 -10.40
N GLU A 54 9.75 9.45 -10.23
CA GLU A 54 11.16 9.25 -10.59
C GLU A 54 11.40 9.46 -12.09
N SER A 55 10.44 9.08 -12.94
CA SER A 55 10.51 9.31 -14.39
C SER A 55 10.24 10.76 -14.81
N GLY A 56 9.90 11.64 -13.87
CA GLY A 56 9.52 13.03 -14.15
C GLY A 56 8.09 13.21 -14.66
N THR A 57 7.24 12.18 -14.52
CA THR A 57 5.83 12.22 -14.91
C THR A 57 4.99 12.85 -13.81
N ALA A 58 4.12 13.79 -14.17
CA ALA A 58 3.20 14.41 -13.23
C ALA A 58 2.21 13.36 -12.67
N THR A 59 2.06 13.30 -11.35
CA THR A 59 1.17 12.35 -10.68
C THR A 59 0.14 13.09 -9.82
N THR A 60 -1.13 12.66 -9.87
CA THR A 60 -2.23 13.21 -9.08
C THR A 60 -3.02 12.10 -8.38
N VAL A 61 -3.45 12.35 -7.14
CA VAL A 61 -4.26 11.40 -6.35
C VAL A 61 -5.61 12.05 -6.05
N THR A 62 -6.69 11.40 -6.48
CA THR A 62 -8.06 11.87 -6.24
C THR A 62 -8.81 10.79 -5.47
N VAL A 63 -9.35 11.14 -4.31
CA VAL A 63 -10.18 10.25 -3.48
C VAL A 63 -11.60 10.79 -3.42
N ALA A 64 -12.58 9.93 -3.67
CA ALA A 64 -13.98 10.24 -3.41
C ALA A 64 -14.36 9.58 -2.08
N SER A 65 -14.51 10.38 -1.04
CA SER A 65 -15.10 9.93 0.22
C SER A 65 -16.50 10.50 0.31
N SER A 66 -17.51 9.63 0.38
CA SER A 66 -18.86 10.04 0.73
C SER A 66 -18.96 10.20 2.24
N SER A 67 -18.67 11.39 2.75
CA SER A 67 -18.97 11.77 4.13
C SER A 67 -20.46 12.06 4.22
N ASN A 68 -21.24 11.14 4.78
CA ASN A 68 -22.60 11.42 5.20
C ASN A 68 -22.51 12.06 6.60
N ILE A 69 -22.78 13.36 6.69
CA ILE A 69 -23.12 14.02 7.96
C ILE A 69 -24.62 14.28 7.98
#